data_AF-A0A6J6BUB2-F1
#
_entry.id   AF-A0A6J6BUB2-F1
#
_cell.length_a   1.000
_cell.length_b   1.000
_cell.length_c   1.000
_cell.angle_alpha   90.00
_cell.angle_beta   90.00
_cell.angle_gamma   90.00
#
_symmetry.space_group_name_H-M   'P 1'
#
loop_
_entity.id
_entity.type
_entity.pdbx_description
1 polymer ?
#
loop_
_entity_poly.entity_id
_entity_poly.type
_entity_poly.pdbx_seq_one_letter_code
_entity_poly.pdbx_strand_id
1 'polypeptide(L)'
;MSEVQRTIVCLTLLSLLVPTIAVAEDQYRFPSGQTVTGSVDTDFASGWRKIGIYEYSRATASTSGIWALRQVGNQPNWQLCETHNTGFCAEGSGYLTTGASILPPCQTETQTNCIESVSVGTKEQMFETTLNRQIPGFTFAGDPAKGVPQGSTVSIWKSSEFPHSGGDEYSVFSSLDWSSLNGKSQINDFHLNIAATVERSNPMVGTSTPMANGAERGANGGSAECFYTSDQTCAYHQVFSPNTRIRASIRLTNELSGWLYGRLKDPVVSVSKFNSDSDLVVIEAEPVSVPKLQTTWNQNEIPGLVDPVWHGNFGGGSYMTLANTRDAFRFISALRTVAKDTASGQRQYWGIQSSKWASQVGQRCFSKNQGLVGLVTTNSMAYQGGVPTFRNGFLNYEVAGMHYLPNGEKALGTYDLTMRSDVARCIYGFSRAPISATVTVTGSGDSSVATTVVGERNGWLKLAAYGFTFSQKTVQVRLTQKRTTLICVSLTNPAKLKRVTAISPKCPNNFRRR
;
A
#
# COMPACT_ATOMS: atom_id res chain seq x y z
N MET A 1 -15.87 63.70 -19.00
CA MET A 1 -16.29 64.23 -17.69
C MET A 1 -17.79 64.28 -17.66
N SER A 2 -18.52 63.56 -16.83
CA SER A 2 -18.32 62.33 -16.05
C SER A 2 -19.72 62.10 -15.45
N GLU A 3 -20.22 60.87 -15.29
CA GLU A 3 -19.94 60.06 -14.09
C GLU A 3 -19.98 60.91 -12.81
N VAL A 4 -20.71 60.44 -11.78
CA VAL A 4 -20.86 61.02 -10.41
C VAL A 4 -22.17 61.84 -10.27
N GLN A 5 -23.14 61.59 -9.39
CA GLN A 5 -23.31 60.68 -8.25
C GLN A 5 -24.74 60.86 -7.69
N ARG A 6 -25.30 59.77 -7.13
CA ARG A 6 -25.92 59.64 -5.79
C ARG A 6 -27.06 60.63 -5.45
N THR A 7 -28.19 60.18 -4.91
CA THR A 7 -28.29 59.85 -3.47
C THR A 7 -29.73 59.40 -3.14
N ILE A 8 -29.86 58.18 -2.58
CA ILE A 8 -30.94 57.71 -1.68
C ILE A 8 -32.36 57.57 -2.27
N VAL A 9 -32.77 56.34 -2.61
CA VAL A 9 -33.90 55.56 -2.01
C VAL A 9 -33.95 54.22 -2.78
N CYS A 10 -33.26 53.21 -2.26
CA CYS A 10 -33.54 51.77 -2.45
C CYS A 10 -32.54 50.98 -1.59
N LEU A 11 -32.68 51.08 -0.27
CA LEU A 11 -31.97 50.26 0.69
C LEU A 11 -32.94 49.16 1.16
N THR A 12 -32.79 47.95 0.61
CA THR A 12 -32.84 46.67 1.33
C THR A 12 -32.71 45.51 0.33
N LEU A 13 -31.79 44.59 0.65
CA LEU A 13 -31.62 43.24 0.09
C LEU A 13 -31.07 43.11 -1.34
N LEU A 14 -29.74 43.24 -1.48
CA LEU A 14 -28.99 42.50 -2.50
C LEU A 14 -27.59 42.12 -1.98
N SER A 15 -27.52 41.09 -1.16
CA SER A 15 -26.26 40.40 -0.82
C SER A 15 -25.99 39.29 -1.83
N LEU A 16 -24.98 39.52 -2.67
CA LEU A 16 -24.08 38.57 -3.33
C LEU A 16 -24.48 37.08 -3.25
N LEU A 17 -25.16 36.60 -4.30
CA LEU A 17 -25.15 35.18 -4.68
C LEU A 17 -23.83 34.90 -5.40
N VAL A 18 -22.78 34.55 -4.63
CA VAL A 18 -21.70 33.73 -5.16
C VAL A 18 -22.33 32.34 -5.38
N PRO A 19 -22.29 31.75 -6.59
CA PRO A 19 -22.70 30.37 -6.73
C PRO A 19 -21.70 29.54 -5.93
N THR A 20 -22.13 29.07 -4.76
CA THR A 20 -21.52 27.95 -4.06
C THR A 20 -21.53 26.79 -5.04
N ILE A 21 -20.38 26.50 -5.64
CA ILE A 21 -20.15 25.22 -6.29
C ILE A 21 -20.29 24.22 -5.15
N ALA A 22 -21.44 23.57 -5.07
CA ALA A 22 -21.66 22.44 -4.21
C ALA A 22 -20.63 21.38 -4.63
N VAL A 23 -19.58 21.23 -3.83
CA VAL A 23 -18.68 20.09 -3.93
C VAL A 23 -19.57 18.89 -3.68
N ALA A 24 -19.73 18.04 -4.69
CA ALA A 24 -20.51 16.82 -4.58
C ALA A 24 -19.90 16.01 -3.43
N GLU A 25 -20.61 15.99 -2.30
CA GLU A 25 -20.39 15.04 -1.24
C GLU A 25 -20.61 13.67 -1.88
N ASP A 26 -19.56 12.87 -2.02
CA ASP A 26 -19.64 11.47 -2.47
C ASP A 26 -20.40 10.68 -1.40
N GLN A 27 -21.72 10.90 -1.35
CA GLN A 27 -22.62 9.96 -0.75
C GLN A 27 -22.50 8.69 -1.57
N TYR A 28 -22.13 7.59 -0.91
CA TYR A 28 -22.15 6.23 -1.45
C TYR A 28 -23.54 5.94 -2.03
N ARG A 29 -23.77 6.31 -3.30
CA ARG A 29 -25.00 6.01 -4.02
C ARG A 29 -24.86 4.61 -4.58
N PHE A 30 -25.60 3.69 -3.98
CA PHE A 30 -25.82 2.35 -4.51
C PHE A 30 -26.37 2.43 -5.94
N PRO A 31 -25.77 1.75 -6.92
CA PRO A 31 -26.27 1.74 -8.29
C PRO A 31 -27.42 0.73 -8.42
N SER A 32 -28.59 1.13 -7.96
CA SER A 32 -29.94 0.76 -8.44
C SER A 32 -30.92 1.36 -7.44
N GLY A 33 -32.06 1.91 -7.89
CA GLY A 33 -33.06 2.58 -7.06
C GLY A 33 -33.79 1.69 -6.04
N GLN A 34 -33.06 0.93 -5.22
CA GLN A 34 -33.54 0.34 -3.99
C GLN A 34 -33.05 1.21 -2.83
N THR A 35 -33.97 2.01 -2.31
CA THR A 35 -33.86 2.60 -0.99
C THR A 35 -33.95 1.45 0.02
N VAL A 36 -32.83 0.98 0.56
CA VAL A 36 -32.85 0.10 1.74
C VAL A 36 -33.14 0.98 2.94
N THR A 37 -34.42 1.33 3.11
CA THR A 37 -34.95 1.90 4.35
C THR A 37 -35.16 0.77 5.32
N GLY A 38 -34.11 0.39 6.05
CA GLY A 38 -34.16 -0.63 7.08
C GLY A 38 -32.77 -0.92 7.60
N SER A 39 -32.62 -1.00 8.93
CA SER A 39 -31.39 -1.46 9.58
C SER A 39 -30.87 -2.71 8.87
N VAL A 40 -29.57 -2.70 8.53
CA VAL A 40 -28.88 -3.69 7.69
C VAL A 40 -28.97 -5.13 8.21
N ASP A 41 -29.54 -5.37 9.39
CA ASP A 41 -29.59 -6.66 10.08
C ASP A 41 -30.77 -7.58 9.72
N THR A 42 -31.82 -7.10 9.04
CA THR A 42 -33.04 -7.92 8.84
C THR A 42 -33.01 -8.86 7.64
N ASP A 43 -32.07 -8.74 6.69
CA ASP A 43 -32.11 -9.51 5.42
C ASP A 43 -31.15 -10.72 5.37
N PHE A 44 -30.29 -10.89 6.39
CA PHE A 44 -29.34 -12.01 6.42
C PHE A 44 -30.01 -13.37 6.71
N ALA A 45 -31.16 -13.36 7.40
CA ALA A 45 -31.96 -14.56 7.64
C ALA A 45 -32.49 -15.19 6.33
N SER A 46 -32.68 -14.37 5.29
CA SER A 46 -33.21 -14.76 3.98
C SER A 46 -32.13 -15.27 3.00
N GLY A 47 -30.88 -15.42 3.46
CA GLY A 47 -29.76 -15.90 2.64
C GLY A 47 -29.00 -14.82 1.88
N TRP A 48 -29.42 -13.55 1.94
CA TRP A 48 -28.66 -12.43 1.39
C TRP A 48 -27.36 -12.20 2.14
N ARG A 49 -26.30 -11.84 1.42
CA ARG A 49 -24.97 -11.52 1.95
C ARG A 49 -24.46 -10.24 1.30
N LYS A 50 -23.51 -9.57 1.97
CA LYS A 50 -22.80 -8.40 1.44
C LYS A 50 -21.29 -8.60 1.51
N ILE A 51 -20.55 -8.10 0.51
CA ILE A 51 -19.08 -8.14 0.47
C ILE A 51 -18.52 -6.76 0.18
N GLY A 52 -17.36 -6.46 0.77
CA GLY A 52 -16.46 -5.40 0.32
C GLY A 52 -15.03 -5.90 0.19
N ILE A 53 -14.30 -5.40 -0.81
CA ILE A 53 -12.84 -5.61 -0.94
C ILE A 53 -12.12 -4.34 -0.49
N TYR A 54 -11.26 -4.50 0.51
CA TYR A 54 -10.56 -3.40 1.17
C TYR A 54 -9.06 -3.51 0.98
N GLU A 55 -8.36 -2.39 1.04
CA GLU A 55 -6.90 -2.44 1.18
C GLU A 55 -6.56 -2.94 2.58
N TYR A 56 -5.43 -3.64 2.70
CA TYR A 56 -4.79 -3.78 4.00
C TYR A 56 -4.20 -2.43 4.37
N SER A 57 -4.98 -1.58 5.04
CA SER A 57 -4.49 -0.35 5.63
C SER A 57 -4.70 -0.43 7.14
N ARG A 58 -3.60 -0.51 7.90
CA ARG A 58 -3.62 -0.19 9.32
C ARG A 58 -3.86 1.31 9.59
N ALA A 59 -4.06 2.14 8.57
CA ALA A 59 -4.32 3.58 8.74
C ALA A 59 -5.49 3.88 9.69
N THR A 60 -6.49 2.99 9.76
CA THR A 60 -7.60 3.12 10.73
C THR A 60 -7.15 2.88 12.18
N ALA A 61 -6.02 2.21 12.41
CA ALA A 61 -5.32 2.20 13.68
C ALA A 61 -4.53 3.51 13.81
N SER A 62 -5.17 4.49 14.41
CA SER A 62 -4.66 5.85 14.58
C SER A 62 -3.47 5.95 15.55
N THR A 63 -3.23 4.90 16.34
CA THR A 63 -2.25 4.89 17.43
C THR A 63 -1.39 3.64 17.38
N SER A 64 -0.20 3.74 17.95
CA SER A 64 0.63 2.56 18.19
C SER A 64 -0.05 1.63 19.21
N GLY A 65 0.46 0.40 19.31
CA GLY A 65 0.00 -0.54 20.31
C GLY A 65 0.97 -1.68 20.52
N ILE A 66 0.92 -2.25 21.73
CA ILE A 66 1.68 -3.43 22.12
C ILE A 66 0.68 -4.41 22.72
N TRP A 67 0.76 -5.66 22.29
CA TRP A 67 -0.12 -6.72 22.76
C TRP A 67 0.66 -7.98 23.10
N ALA A 68 0.23 -8.65 24.16
CA ALA A 68 0.63 -10.01 24.47
C ALA A 68 -0.43 -10.98 23.94
N LEU A 69 0.01 -11.97 23.16
CA LEU A 69 -0.81 -13.01 22.59
C LEU A 69 -0.48 -14.37 23.22
N ARG A 70 -1.51 -15.07 23.70
CA ARG A 70 -1.43 -16.49 24.06
C ARG A 70 -2.61 -17.25 23.48
N GLN A 71 -2.34 -18.43 22.92
CA GLN A 71 -3.42 -19.33 22.50
C GLN A 71 -4.07 -19.98 23.72
N VAL A 72 -5.39 -19.85 23.84
CA VAL A 72 -6.19 -20.52 24.88
C VAL A 72 -7.25 -21.37 24.16
N GLY A 73 -6.99 -22.66 24.03
CA GLY A 73 -7.78 -23.54 23.16
C GLY A 73 -7.67 -23.10 21.69
N ASN A 74 -8.81 -22.90 21.01
CA ASN A 74 -8.87 -22.43 19.61
C ASN A 74 -9.01 -20.91 19.48
N GLN A 75 -8.94 -20.16 20.59
CA GLN A 75 -9.14 -18.70 20.57
C GLN A 75 -7.85 -17.98 20.99
N PRO A 76 -7.41 -16.96 20.23
CA PRO A 76 -6.30 -16.12 20.63
C PRO A 76 -6.74 -15.21 21.78
N ASN A 77 -6.01 -15.23 22.90
CA ASN A 77 -6.17 -14.28 24.01
C ASN A 77 -5.18 -13.13 23.85
N TRP A 78 -5.71 -11.94 23.58
CA TRP A 78 -4.96 -10.70 23.39
C TRP A 78 -5.05 -9.84 24.65
N GLN A 79 -3.92 -9.35 25.12
CA GLN A 79 -3.82 -8.43 26.26
C GLN A 79 -3.07 -7.18 25.81
N LEU A 80 -3.62 -5.99 26.04
CA LEU A 80 -2.94 -4.72 25.77
C LEU A 80 -1.83 -4.52 26.80
N CYS A 81 -0.70 -3.97 26.37
CA CYS A 81 0.43 -3.67 27.23
C CYS A 81 0.79 -2.18 27.15
N GLU A 82 1.09 -1.59 28.30
CA GLU A 82 1.59 -0.21 28.39
C GLU A 82 3.03 -0.08 27.86
N THR A 83 3.84 -1.14 28.01
CA THR A 83 5.22 -1.18 27.50
C THR A 83 5.57 -2.57 26.99
N HIS A 84 6.67 -2.70 26.25
CA HIS A 84 7.10 -3.97 25.65
C HIS A 84 7.62 -5.00 26.66
N ASN A 85 7.78 -4.67 27.94
CA ASN A 85 8.37 -5.56 28.94
C ASN A 85 7.71 -5.49 30.32
N THR A 86 6.41 -5.21 30.38
CA THR A 86 5.62 -5.20 31.61
C THR A 86 4.43 -6.14 31.52
N GLY A 87 3.98 -6.64 32.66
CA GLY A 87 2.78 -7.50 32.77
C GLY A 87 2.84 -8.71 31.83
N PHE A 88 1.81 -8.88 31.01
CA PHE A 88 1.73 -9.97 30.03
C PHE A 88 2.80 -9.90 28.94
N CYS A 89 3.34 -8.71 28.65
CA CYS A 89 4.42 -8.52 27.68
C CYS A 89 5.82 -8.72 28.28
N ALA A 90 5.94 -8.98 29.59
CA ALA A 90 7.22 -9.21 30.22
C ALA A 90 7.91 -10.48 29.69
N GLU A 91 9.24 -10.43 29.61
CA GLU A 91 10.04 -11.58 29.23
C GLU A 91 9.82 -12.77 30.18
N GLY A 92 9.61 -13.96 29.62
CA GLY A 92 9.30 -15.16 30.40
C GLY A 92 7.83 -15.31 30.81
N SER A 93 6.92 -14.41 30.41
CA SER A 93 5.48 -14.52 30.69
C SER A 93 4.80 -15.72 30.01
N GLY A 94 5.45 -16.31 29.00
CA GLY A 94 4.87 -17.34 28.14
C GLY A 94 3.90 -16.82 27.07
N TYR A 95 3.80 -15.50 26.90
CA TYR A 95 3.07 -14.85 25.82
C TYR A 95 4.01 -14.47 24.67
N LEU A 96 3.48 -14.46 23.44
CA LEU A 96 4.12 -13.80 22.30
C LEU A 96 3.81 -12.30 22.39
N THR A 97 4.82 -11.46 22.54
CA THR A 97 4.64 -10.01 22.45
C THR A 97 4.64 -9.60 20.98
N THR A 98 3.71 -8.76 20.58
CA THR A 98 3.63 -8.16 19.24
C THR A 98 3.29 -6.69 19.36
N GLY A 99 3.75 -5.89 18.42
CA GLY A 99 3.50 -4.46 18.43
C GLY A 99 3.33 -3.90 17.04
N ALA A 100 2.60 -2.80 16.97
CA ALA A 100 2.52 -1.93 15.81
C ALA A 100 3.05 -0.56 16.25
N SER A 101 4.18 -0.17 15.69
CA SER A 101 4.86 1.09 16.02
C SER A 101 4.67 2.06 14.87
N ILE A 102 3.78 3.02 15.05
CA ILE A 102 3.65 4.13 14.10
C ILE A 102 4.90 4.99 14.24
N LEU A 103 5.57 5.27 13.12
CA LEU A 103 6.83 6.00 13.09
C LEU A 103 6.60 7.50 13.34
N PRO A 104 7.34 8.14 14.25
CA PRO A 104 7.27 9.59 14.44
C PRO A 104 7.95 10.34 13.28
N PRO A 105 7.67 11.64 13.10
CA PRO A 105 8.58 12.53 12.39
C PRO A 105 9.96 12.54 13.05
N CYS A 106 11.03 12.66 12.25
CA CYS A 106 12.39 12.70 12.79
C CYS A 106 12.63 14.00 13.58
N GLN A 107 13.14 13.86 14.81
CA GLN A 107 13.45 14.97 15.73
C GLN A 107 14.95 15.24 15.83
N THR A 108 15.80 14.25 15.56
CA THR A 108 17.26 14.40 15.61
C THR A 108 17.92 13.87 14.35
N GLU A 109 19.14 14.35 14.07
CA GLU A 109 19.93 13.94 12.91
C GLU A 109 20.32 12.46 12.95
N THR A 110 20.35 11.82 14.12
CA THR A 110 20.73 10.41 14.29
C THR A 110 19.55 9.46 14.49
N GLN A 111 18.32 9.99 14.59
CA GLN A 111 17.14 9.16 14.82
C GLN A 111 16.87 8.25 13.62
N THR A 112 16.53 6.99 13.93
CA THR A 112 16.13 5.94 12.99
C THR A 112 14.65 5.58 13.17
N ASN A 113 14.05 4.90 12.19
CA ASN A 113 12.63 4.52 12.19
C ASN A 113 11.71 5.74 12.36
N CYS A 114 11.90 6.74 11.50
CA CYS A 114 11.15 7.99 11.53
C CYS A 114 10.91 8.54 10.12
N ILE A 115 9.89 9.38 9.98
CA ILE A 115 9.54 10.09 8.74
C ILE A 115 10.43 11.33 8.66
N GLU A 116 11.32 11.39 7.67
CA GLU A 116 12.27 12.48 7.51
C GLU A 116 11.66 13.68 6.80
N SER A 117 10.92 13.44 5.71
CA SER A 117 10.21 14.50 5.01
C SER A 117 9.06 13.97 4.17
N VAL A 118 8.09 14.85 3.91
CA VAL A 118 7.04 14.67 2.91
C VAL A 118 7.00 15.92 2.04
N SER A 119 6.88 15.72 0.74
CA SER A 119 6.74 16.80 -0.24
C SER A 119 5.60 16.44 -1.20
N VAL A 120 4.83 17.42 -1.64
CA VAL A 120 3.70 17.25 -2.57
C VAL A 120 3.80 18.25 -3.71
N GLY A 121 3.26 17.93 -4.87
CA GLY A 121 3.29 18.84 -6.02
C GLY A 121 2.92 18.14 -7.31
N THR A 122 3.55 18.55 -8.41
CA THR A 122 3.49 17.86 -9.71
C THR A 122 4.86 17.28 -10.07
N LYS A 123 4.96 16.67 -11.25
CA LYS A 123 6.25 16.17 -11.75
C LYS A 123 7.26 17.28 -12.05
N GLU A 124 6.77 18.48 -12.34
CA GLU A 124 7.56 19.66 -12.71
C GLU A 124 8.01 20.43 -11.46
N GLN A 125 7.17 20.49 -10.43
CA GLN A 125 7.42 21.28 -9.24
C GLN A 125 6.91 20.56 -7.99
N MET A 126 7.81 20.36 -7.02
CA MET A 126 7.51 19.80 -5.71
C MET A 126 7.61 20.89 -4.65
N PHE A 127 6.72 20.85 -3.66
CA PHE A 127 6.68 21.73 -2.49
C PHE A 127 6.94 20.90 -1.24
N GLU A 128 7.87 21.35 -0.40
CA GLU A 128 8.11 20.72 0.90
C GLU A 128 6.92 20.98 1.82
N THR A 129 6.49 19.95 2.54
CA THR A 129 5.42 20.10 3.53
C THR A 129 5.99 20.41 4.90
N THR A 130 5.25 21.14 5.71
CA THR A 130 5.60 21.38 7.11
C THR A 130 4.79 20.47 8.02
N LEU A 131 5.43 19.82 8.99
CA LEU A 131 4.72 19.08 10.03
C LEU A 131 3.80 20.05 10.79
N ASN A 132 2.50 19.78 10.77
CA ASN A 132 1.49 20.56 11.51
C ASN A 132 1.35 20.01 12.93
N ARG A 133 0.97 18.73 13.05
CA ARG A 133 0.78 18.06 14.35
C ARG A 133 0.90 16.54 14.23
N GLN A 134 0.93 15.89 15.38
CA GLN A 134 0.62 14.47 15.51
C GLN A 134 -0.70 14.33 16.25
N ILE A 135 -1.51 13.34 15.90
CA ILE A 135 -2.81 13.16 16.55
C ILE A 135 -2.64 12.63 17.98
N PRO A 136 -3.59 12.89 18.89
CA PRO A 136 -3.59 12.28 20.22
C PRO A 136 -3.63 10.75 20.13
N GLY A 137 -3.05 10.08 21.13
CA GLY A 137 -3.12 8.63 21.20
C GLY A 137 -1.98 7.96 21.95
N PHE A 138 -2.05 6.63 22.04
CA PHE A 138 -1.03 5.82 22.69
C PHE A 138 0.31 5.90 21.95
N THR A 139 1.36 6.17 22.71
CA THR A 139 2.77 6.21 22.26
C THR A 139 3.62 5.45 23.27
N PHE A 140 4.80 5.00 22.84
CA PHE A 140 5.74 4.32 23.74
C PHE A 140 7.18 4.52 23.29
N ALA A 141 8.10 4.55 24.26
CA ALA A 141 9.52 4.59 24.00
C ALA A 141 9.99 3.26 23.38
N GLY A 142 10.84 3.32 22.36
CA GLY A 142 11.48 2.14 21.79
C GLY A 142 12.57 1.58 22.71
N ASP A 143 12.99 0.35 22.43
CA ASP A 143 14.13 -0.31 23.07
C ASP A 143 15.05 -0.88 21.99
N PRO A 144 16.05 -0.09 21.55
CA PRO A 144 16.98 -0.51 20.51
C PRO A 144 17.78 -1.77 20.88
N ALA A 145 18.07 -2.00 22.17
CA ALA A 145 18.81 -3.18 22.61
C ALA A 145 18.03 -4.48 22.40
N LYS A 146 16.69 -4.38 22.39
CA LYS A 146 15.77 -5.50 22.09
C LYS A 146 15.21 -5.47 20.68
N GLY A 147 15.58 -4.49 19.85
CA GLY A 147 15.03 -4.31 18.50
C GLY A 147 13.57 -3.83 18.48
N VAL A 148 13.11 -3.17 19.55
CA VAL A 148 11.75 -2.60 19.64
C VAL A 148 11.77 -1.16 19.10
N PRO A 149 11.09 -0.86 17.98
CA PRO A 149 10.98 0.51 17.47
C PRO A 149 10.11 1.37 18.39
N GLN A 150 10.36 2.69 18.40
CA GLN A 150 9.50 3.65 19.09
C GLN A 150 8.12 3.70 18.46
N GLY A 151 7.07 3.74 19.30
CA GLY A 151 5.69 3.91 18.86
C GLY A 151 5.20 5.35 19.03
N SER A 152 4.57 5.88 18.00
CA SER A 152 3.99 7.22 17.91
C SER A 152 2.53 7.17 17.42
N THR A 153 1.99 8.28 16.92
CA THR A 153 0.70 8.40 16.24
C THR A 153 0.82 8.98 14.83
N VAL A 154 -0.28 8.96 14.07
CA VAL A 154 -0.36 9.54 12.72
C VAL A 154 0.10 11.01 12.74
N SER A 155 0.91 11.38 11.74
CA SER A 155 1.40 12.75 11.56
C SER A 155 0.63 13.47 10.46
N ILE A 156 0.36 14.76 10.67
CA ILE A 156 -0.36 15.63 9.75
C ILE A 156 0.60 16.68 9.22
N TRP A 157 0.73 16.75 7.90
CA TRP A 157 1.65 17.63 7.19
C TRP A 157 0.87 18.62 6.34
N LYS A 158 1.34 19.85 6.22
CA LYS A 158 0.65 20.95 5.55
C LYS A 158 1.41 21.43 4.32
N SER A 159 0.69 21.74 3.25
CA SER A 159 1.24 22.34 2.02
C SER A 159 0.30 23.40 1.46
N SER A 160 0.46 24.65 1.89
CA SER A 160 -0.38 25.77 1.42
C SER A 160 -0.25 26.04 -0.08
N GLU A 161 0.90 25.72 -0.66
CA GLU A 161 1.27 25.92 -2.06
C GLU A 161 0.65 24.86 -2.97
N PHE A 162 0.19 23.76 -2.40
CA PHE A 162 -0.41 22.66 -3.14
C PHE A 162 -1.58 22.05 -2.35
N PRO A 163 -2.70 22.77 -2.22
CA PRO A 163 -3.89 22.26 -1.55
C PRO A 163 -4.59 21.18 -2.39
N HIS A 164 -5.48 20.43 -1.75
CA HIS A 164 -6.40 19.47 -2.35
C HIS A 164 -7.87 19.91 -2.18
N SER A 165 -8.84 19.11 -2.63
CA SER A 165 -10.26 19.50 -2.70
C SER A 165 -10.93 19.92 -1.38
N GLY A 166 -10.30 19.60 -0.24
CA GLY A 166 -10.87 19.79 1.09
C GLY A 166 -9.98 20.54 2.07
N GLY A 167 -8.84 21.07 1.62
CA GLY A 167 -7.86 21.72 2.49
C GLY A 167 -6.43 21.56 1.97
N ASP A 168 -5.45 21.68 2.86
CA ASP A 168 -4.03 21.58 2.58
C ASP A 168 -3.30 20.58 3.50
N GLU A 169 -4.06 19.70 4.17
CA GLU A 169 -3.56 18.72 5.13
C GLU A 169 -3.43 17.31 4.53
N TYR A 170 -2.22 16.77 4.65
CA TYR A 170 -1.85 15.42 4.24
C TYR A 170 -1.54 14.58 5.47
N SER A 171 -2.34 13.54 5.68
CA SER A 171 -2.17 12.60 6.78
C SER A 171 -1.22 11.48 6.37
N VAL A 172 -0.24 11.19 7.23
CA VAL A 172 0.82 10.20 6.99
C VAL A 172 0.78 9.14 8.09
N PHE A 173 0.40 7.94 7.69
CA PHE A 173 0.50 6.74 8.50
C PHE A 173 1.70 5.94 8.03
N SER A 174 2.71 5.75 8.88
CA SER A 174 3.79 4.81 8.63
C SER A 174 3.99 3.95 9.85
N SER A 175 4.07 2.63 9.71
CA SER A 175 4.23 1.73 10.86
C SER A 175 5.19 0.58 10.61
N LEU A 176 5.82 0.12 11.68
CA LEU A 176 6.54 -1.15 11.76
C LEU A 176 5.75 -2.11 12.64
N ASP A 177 5.33 -3.23 12.08
CA ASP A 177 4.77 -4.32 12.86
C ASP A 177 5.92 -5.23 13.29
N TRP A 178 5.95 -5.65 14.55
CA TRP A 178 7.03 -6.46 15.09
C TRP A 178 6.52 -7.51 16.07
N SER A 179 7.29 -8.56 16.28
CA SER A 179 7.02 -9.56 17.31
C SER A 179 8.29 -9.88 18.08
N SER A 180 8.13 -10.21 19.36
CA SER A 180 9.20 -10.54 20.28
C SER A 180 8.93 -11.87 20.94
N LEU A 181 9.94 -12.74 20.91
CA LEU A 181 9.95 -14.00 21.60
C LEU A 181 11.30 -14.11 22.32
N ASN A 182 11.30 -14.42 23.61
CA ASN A 182 12.51 -14.53 24.45
C ASN A 182 13.38 -13.25 24.42
N GLY A 183 12.75 -12.09 24.55
CA GLY A 183 13.44 -10.81 24.75
C GLY A 183 14.08 -10.19 23.49
N LYS A 184 13.99 -10.84 22.32
CA LYS A 184 14.45 -10.27 21.05
C LYS A 184 13.30 -10.07 20.08
N SER A 185 13.16 -8.84 19.61
CA SER A 185 12.16 -8.45 18.63
C SER A 185 12.67 -8.61 17.21
N GLN A 186 11.74 -8.82 16.30
CA GLN A 186 11.96 -8.81 14.87
C GLN A 186 10.86 -8.01 14.18
N ILE A 187 11.23 -7.24 13.16
CA ILE A 187 10.28 -6.51 12.33
C ILE A 187 9.58 -7.47 11.36
N ASN A 188 8.26 -7.48 11.30
CA ASN A 188 7.46 -8.38 10.46
C ASN A 188 6.97 -7.70 9.19
N ASP A 189 6.40 -6.50 9.34
CA ASP A 189 5.79 -5.76 8.25
C ASP A 189 6.12 -4.27 8.39
N PHE A 190 6.01 -3.58 7.27
CA PHE A 190 6.13 -2.13 7.19
C PHE A 190 4.98 -1.60 6.38
N HIS A 191 4.44 -0.45 6.78
CA HIS A 191 3.35 0.22 6.11
C HIS A 191 3.70 1.69 5.91
N LEU A 192 3.30 2.25 4.78
CA LEU A 192 3.33 3.68 4.52
C LEU A 192 2.10 4.04 3.69
N ASN A 193 1.28 4.94 4.20
CA ASN A 193 0.11 5.47 3.51
C ASN A 193 0.07 6.98 3.71
N ILE A 194 -0.20 7.71 2.62
CA ILE A 194 -0.39 9.15 2.63
C ILE A 194 -1.75 9.44 2.00
N ALA A 195 -2.55 10.28 2.67
CA ALA A 195 -3.87 10.66 2.21
C ALA A 195 -4.05 12.17 2.31
N ALA A 196 -4.66 12.77 1.29
CA ALA A 196 -5.32 14.06 1.41
C ALA A 196 -6.54 13.88 2.32
N THR A 197 -6.66 14.70 3.36
CA THR A 197 -7.66 14.48 4.42
C THR A 197 -8.26 15.78 4.92
N VAL A 198 -9.49 15.70 5.42
CA VAL A 198 -10.11 16.75 6.23
C VAL A 198 -10.69 16.13 7.49
N GLU A 199 -10.30 16.66 8.66
CA GLU A 199 -10.90 16.24 9.92
C GLU A 199 -12.32 16.82 10.05
N ARG A 200 -13.26 15.97 10.43
CA ARG A 200 -14.60 16.39 10.85
C ARG A 200 -15.00 15.62 12.10
N SER A 201 -15.80 16.26 12.95
CA SER A 201 -16.44 15.58 14.08
C SER A 201 -17.32 14.44 13.56
N ASN A 202 -17.14 13.25 14.12
CA ASN A 202 -17.90 12.05 13.83
C ASN A 202 -18.23 11.29 15.13
N PRO A 203 -19.43 11.47 15.68
CA PRO A 203 -19.85 10.83 16.94
C PRO A 203 -20.06 9.31 16.83
N MET A 204 -20.03 8.74 15.61
CA MET A 204 -20.09 7.29 15.40
C MET A 204 -18.76 6.59 15.71
N VAL A 205 -17.67 7.34 15.81
CA VAL A 205 -16.39 6.82 16.28
C VAL A 205 -16.49 6.64 17.80
N GLY A 206 -16.59 5.39 18.24
CA GLY A 206 -16.68 5.08 19.66
C GLY A 206 -15.44 5.53 20.44
N THR A 207 -15.61 5.88 21.70
CA THR A 207 -14.53 5.98 22.68
C THR A 207 -14.22 4.58 23.22
N SER A 208 -12.95 4.22 23.40
CA SER A 208 -12.63 2.99 24.14
C SER A 208 -13.17 3.10 25.55
N THR A 209 -13.80 2.03 26.06
CA THR A 209 -14.30 2.00 27.44
C THR A 209 -13.40 1.09 28.27
N PRO A 210 -12.75 1.59 29.33
CA PRO A 210 -12.03 0.76 30.27
C PRO A 210 -12.97 -0.29 30.88
N MET A 211 -12.56 -1.55 30.83
CA MET A 211 -13.26 -2.66 31.47
C MET A 211 -12.73 -2.85 32.90
N ALA A 212 -13.57 -3.38 33.78
CA ALA A 212 -13.26 -3.58 35.20
C ALA A 212 -12.06 -4.52 35.47
N ASN A 213 -11.62 -5.30 34.48
CA ASN A 213 -10.45 -6.17 34.55
C ASN A 213 -9.16 -5.52 34.02
N GLY A 214 -9.18 -4.21 33.73
CA GLY A 214 -8.05 -3.48 33.15
C GLY A 214 -7.88 -3.67 31.63
N ALA A 215 -8.76 -4.43 30.96
CA ALA A 215 -8.81 -4.47 29.50
C ALA A 215 -9.54 -3.24 28.96
N GLU A 216 -9.23 -2.78 27.74
CA GLU A 216 -10.09 -1.82 27.04
C GLU A 216 -11.08 -2.56 26.14
N ARG A 217 -12.36 -2.22 26.23
CA ARG A 217 -13.32 -2.57 25.19
C ARG A 217 -13.06 -1.63 24.02
N GLY A 218 -12.44 -2.17 22.97
CA GLY A 218 -12.20 -1.44 21.73
C GLY A 218 -13.49 -0.76 21.24
N ALA A 219 -13.36 0.49 20.82
CA ALA A 219 -14.44 1.18 20.14
C ALA A 219 -14.90 0.37 18.92
N ASN A 220 -16.21 0.16 18.80
CA ASN A 220 -16.79 -0.29 17.55
C ASN A 220 -16.58 0.81 16.50
N GLY A 221 -16.02 0.43 15.36
CA GLY A 221 -16.23 1.13 14.09
C GLY A 221 -15.36 2.36 13.86
N GLY A 222 -14.16 2.15 13.30
CA GLY A 222 -13.66 3.12 12.32
C GLY A 222 -14.65 3.14 11.14
N SER A 223 -15.12 4.31 10.72
CA SER A 223 -15.86 4.39 9.46
C SER A 223 -14.91 4.08 8.32
N ALA A 224 -15.35 3.26 7.36
CA ALA A 224 -14.56 2.92 6.16
C ALA A 224 -14.15 4.17 5.33
N GLU A 225 -14.81 5.29 5.58
CA GLU A 225 -14.57 6.60 4.96
C GLU A 225 -13.41 7.36 5.61
N CYS A 226 -13.05 7.01 6.85
CA CYS A 226 -11.96 7.64 7.58
C CYS A 226 -10.62 7.04 7.16
N PHE A 227 -9.62 7.91 7.00
CA PHE A 227 -8.23 7.52 6.94
C PHE A 227 -7.72 7.09 8.32
N TYR A 228 -8.00 7.90 9.34
CA TYR A 228 -7.84 7.57 10.76
C TYR A 228 -8.99 8.16 11.57
N THR A 229 -9.10 7.73 12.82
CA THR A 229 -10.08 8.24 13.79
C THR A 229 -9.42 8.61 15.12
N SER A 230 -9.72 9.78 15.68
CA SER A 230 -9.17 10.23 16.97
C SER A 230 -10.25 10.96 17.76
N ASP A 231 -10.57 10.56 18.99
CA ASP A 231 -11.50 11.26 19.90
C ASP A 231 -12.73 11.86 19.20
N GLN A 232 -13.63 10.99 18.71
CA GLN A 232 -14.84 11.39 17.96
C GLN A 232 -14.56 12.25 16.71
N THR A 233 -13.35 12.22 16.18
CA THR A 233 -12.95 12.88 14.92
C THR A 233 -12.63 11.81 13.88
N CYS A 234 -13.08 12.04 12.66
CA CYS A 234 -12.77 11.25 11.50
C CYS A 234 -11.99 12.11 10.49
N ALA A 235 -10.84 11.62 10.05
CA ALA A 235 -10.12 12.23 8.94
C ALA A 235 -10.64 11.67 7.62
N TYR A 236 -11.59 12.36 7.00
CA TYR A 236 -12.21 11.94 5.76
C TYR A 236 -11.24 12.06 4.59
N HIS A 237 -11.18 11.03 3.76
CA HIS A 237 -10.43 11.09 2.50
C HIS A 237 -10.94 12.23 1.61
N GLN A 238 -9.99 12.95 1.02
CA GLN A 238 -10.25 13.94 0.00
C GLN A 238 -9.64 13.52 -1.32
N VAL A 239 -10.13 14.11 -2.41
CA VAL A 239 -9.56 13.89 -3.74
C VAL A 239 -8.25 14.67 -3.82
N PHE A 240 -7.18 14.00 -4.23
CA PHE A 240 -5.93 14.67 -4.51
C PHE A 240 -6.10 15.64 -5.68
N SER A 241 -5.39 16.77 -5.65
CA SER A 241 -5.38 17.69 -6.78
C SER A 241 -4.93 17.01 -8.08
N PRO A 242 -5.40 17.45 -9.25
CA PRO A 242 -4.96 16.88 -10.52
C PRO A 242 -3.44 16.85 -10.65
N ASN A 243 -2.90 15.78 -11.22
CA ASN A 243 -1.45 15.57 -11.42
C ASN A 243 -0.62 15.57 -10.13
N THR A 244 -1.25 15.30 -8.98
CA THR A 244 -0.53 15.16 -7.70
C THR A 244 0.58 14.13 -7.81
N ARG A 245 1.75 14.50 -7.31
CA ARG A 245 2.90 13.64 -7.06
C ARG A 245 3.35 13.87 -5.62
N ILE A 246 3.64 12.79 -4.92
CA ILE A 246 4.03 12.82 -3.50
C ILE A 246 5.40 12.15 -3.39
N ARG A 247 6.30 12.78 -2.63
CA ARG A 247 7.60 12.25 -2.24
C ARG A 247 7.62 12.06 -0.73
N ALA A 248 8.00 10.88 -0.26
CA ALA A 248 8.22 10.61 1.16
C ALA A 248 9.62 10.05 1.37
N SER A 249 10.31 10.58 2.38
CA SER A 249 11.63 10.14 2.82
C SER A 249 11.51 9.55 4.22
N ILE A 250 11.96 8.31 4.39
CA ILE A 250 11.82 7.57 5.65
C ILE A 250 13.16 6.93 6.00
N ARG A 251 13.62 7.16 7.24
CA ARG A 251 14.77 6.45 7.80
C ARG A 251 14.25 5.15 8.40
N LEU A 252 14.62 4.03 7.80
CA LEU A 252 14.01 2.73 8.07
C LEU A 252 15.09 1.70 8.39
N THR A 253 14.85 0.87 9.40
CA THR A 253 15.73 -0.25 9.73
C THR A 253 16.04 -1.13 8.52
N ASN A 254 17.32 -1.50 8.36
CA ASN A 254 17.77 -2.36 7.27
C ASN A 254 17.49 -3.86 7.53
N GLU A 255 16.94 -4.19 8.71
CA GLU A 255 16.33 -5.50 8.98
C GLU A 255 15.15 -5.78 8.05
N LEU A 256 14.49 -4.72 7.56
CA LEU A 256 13.46 -4.81 6.56
C LEU A 256 14.09 -5.06 5.18
N SER A 257 14.52 -6.31 4.96
CA SER A 257 14.98 -6.77 3.65
C SER A 257 13.84 -7.36 2.85
N GLY A 258 13.71 -6.98 1.58
CA GLY A 258 12.74 -7.61 0.68
C GLY A 258 12.06 -6.61 -0.24
N TRP A 259 10.81 -6.91 -0.57
CA TRP A 259 10.05 -6.13 -1.53
C TRP A 259 8.92 -5.36 -0.85
N LEU A 260 8.65 -4.19 -1.41
CA LEU A 260 7.45 -3.43 -1.16
C LEU A 260 6.41 -3.75 -2.23
N TYR A 261 5.14 -3.63 -1.87
CA TYR A 261 4.03 -3.72 -2.80
C TYR A 261 2.89 -2.80 -2.36
N GLY A 262 2.04 -2.38 -3.29
CA GLY A 262 0.90 -1.53 -2.93
C GLY A 262 0.28 -0.73 -4.07
N ARG A 263 -0.10 0.50 -3.75
CA ARG A 263 -0.94 1.40 -4.55
C ARG A 263 -0.23 2.71 -4.83
N LEU A 264 0.48 2.72 -5.95
CA LEU A 264 1.14 3.89 -6.52
C LEU A 264 1.09 3.79 -8.04
N LYS A 265 1.25 4.93 -8.73
CA LYS A 265 1.47 4.99 -10.17
C LYS A 265 2.78 5.71 -10.48
N ASP A 266 3.52 5.19 -11.45
CA ASP A 266 4.80 5.76 -11.90
C ASP A 266 5.84 5.98 -10.77
N PRO A 267 6.06 5.00 -9.86
CA PRO A 267 6.94 5.20 -8.72
C PRO A 267 8.40 5.36 -9.12
N VAL A 268 9.13 6.14 -8.33
CA VAL A 268 10.59 6.28 -8.34
C VAL A 268 11.06 5.98 -6.92
N VAL A 269 11.97 5.02 -6.80
CA VAL A 269 12.51 4.56 -5.51
C VAL A 269 14.01 4.85 -5.49
N SER A 270 14.49 5.38 -4.37
CA SER A 270 15.92 5.43 -4.07
C SER A 270 16.16 5.00 -2.64
N VAL A 271 17.28 4.29 -2.45
CA VAL A 271 17.69 3.77 -1.15
C VAL A 271 19.16 4.13 -1.00
N SER A 272 19.48 4.78 0.11
CA SER A 272 20.85 5.14 0.46
C SER A 272 21.10 4.77 1.91
N LYS A 273 22.35 4.46 2.25
CA LYS A 273 22.69 4.10 3.62
C LYS A 273 22.56 5.32 4.52
N PHE A 274 21.80 5.19 5.61
CA PHE A 274 21.70 6.25 6.63
C PHE A 274 22.75 6.01 7.73
N ASN A 275 22.79 4.80 8.29
CA ASN A 275 23.83 4.35 9.22
C ASN A 275 24.05 2.82 9.12
N SER A 276 24.68 2.19 10.13
CA SER A 276 24.92 0.74 10.14
C SER A 276 23.66 -0.11 10.10
N ASP A 277 22.56 0.39 10.67
CA ASP A 277 21.36 -0.39 11.02
C ASP A 277 20.09 0.19 10.35
N SER A 278 20.22 1.24 9.56
CA SER A 278 19.12 1.90 8.86
C SER A 278 19.53 2.48 7.52
N ASP A 279 18.56 2.48 6.60
CA ASP A 279 18.63 3.08 5.28
C ASP A 279 17.68 4.28 5.20
N LEU A 280 18.04 5.27 4.39
CA LEU A 280 17.13 6.31 3.93
C LEU A 280 16.42 5.81 2.66
N VAL A 281 15.12 5.58 2.78
CA VAL A 281 14.23 5.13 1.71
C VAL A 281 13.42 6.32 1.24
N VAL A 282 13.57 6.70 -0.04
CA VAL A 282 12.81 7.79 -0.66
C VAL A 282 11.94 7.23 -1.77
N ILE A 283 10.65 7.53 -1.70
CA ILE A 283 9.64 7.04 -2.64
C ILE A 283 8.85 8.23 -3.16
N GLU A 284 8.84 8.38 -4.47
CA GLU A 284 8.11 9.43 -5.17
C GLU A 284 7.18 8.82 -6.22
N ALA A 285 5.88 9.12 -6.15
CA ALA A 285 4.92 8.55 -7.08
C ALA A 285 3.63 9.38 -7.17
N GLU A 286 2.83 9.11 -8.20
CA GLU A 286 1.46 9.60 -8.31
C GLU A 286 0.51 8.73 -7.46
N PRO A 287 -0.54 9.32 -6.84
CA PRO A 287 -1.66 8.54 -6.33
C PRO A 287 -2.33 7.75 -7.46
N VAL A 288 -2.93 6.62 -7.11
CA VAL A 288 -3.57 5.74 -8.08
C VAL A 288 -5.04 5.51 -7.74
N SER A 289 -5.90 5.60 -8.76
CA SER A 289 -7.34 5.35 -8.61
C SER A 289 -7.64 3.85 -8.72
N VAL A 290 -8.13 3.27 -7.62
CA VAL A 290 -8.45 1.85 -7.47
C VAL A 290 -9.97 1.66 -7.57
N PRO A 291 -10.48 0.93 -8.59
CA PRO A 291 -11.87 0.51 -8.63
C PRO A 291 -12.23 -0.32 -7.40
N LYS A 292 -13.48 -0.26 -6.96
CA LYS A 292 -13.98 -0.99 -5.78
C LYS A 292 -15.08 -1.96 -6.12
N LEU A 293 -15.17 -3.03 -5.34
CA LEU A 293 -16.26 -3.98 -5.35
C LEU A 293 -16.95 -3.93 -3.99
N GLN A 294 -18.18 -3.47 -4.01
CA GLN A 294 -19.14 -3.61 -2.93
C GLN A 294 -20.47 -4.03 -3.53
N THR A 295 -20.97 -5.19 -3.13
CA THR A 295 -22.20 -5.74 -3.70
C THR A 295 -22.87 -6.69 -2.71
N THR A 296 -24.12 -7.00 -3.00
CA THR A 296 -24.91 -8.00 -2.30
C THR A 296 -25.20 -9.17 -3.24
N TRP A 297 -25.32 -10.37 -2.68
CA TRP A 297 -25.72 -11.55 -3.44
C TRP A 297 -26.55 -12.46 -2.55
N ASN A 298 -27.42 -13.28 -3.16
CA ASN A 298 -28.07 -14.34 -2.41
C ASN A 298 -27.17 -15.58 -2.42
N GLN A 299 -26.84 -16.12 -1.25
CA GLN A 299 -25.94 -17.28 -1.16
C GLN A 299 -26.47 -18.52 -1.89
N ASN A 300 -27.78 -18.60 -2.14
CA ASN A 300 -28.40 -19.69 -2.87
C ASN A 300 -28.13 -19.60 -4.39
N GLU A 301 -27.82 -18.41 -4.91
CA GLU A 301 -27.44 -18.20 -6.32
C GLU A 301 -25.99 -18.61 -6.58
N ILE A 302 -25.12 -18.48 -5.57
CA ILE A 302 -23.70 -18.82 -5.65
C ILE A 302 -23.31 -19.67 -4.42
N PRO A 303 -23.75 -20.94 -4.37
CA PRO A 303 -23.50 -21.79 -3.22
C PRO A 303 -22.01 -22.01 -3.01
N GLY A 304 -21.59 -21.98 -1.76
CA GLY A 304 -20.21 -22.27 -1.34
C GLY A 304 -19.19 -21.16 -1.58
N LEU A 305 -19.58 -19.98 -2.08
CA LEU A 305 -18.68 -18.82 -2.22
C LEU A 305 -18.02 -18.44 -0.88
N VAL A 306 -18.77 -18.58 0.20
CA VAL A 306 -18.34 -18.33 1.58
C VAL A 306 -18.18 -19.66 2.32
N ASP A 307 -17.04 -19.82 2.97
CA ASP A 307 -16.72 -20.97 3.81
C ASP A 307 -17.09 -20.66 5.28
N PRO A 308 -17.85 -21.50 5.99
CA PRO A 308 -18.20 -21.26 7.38
C PRO A 308 -17.00 -21.21 8.36
N VAL A 309 -15.80 -21.68 7.96
CA VAL A 309 -14.70 -21.95 8.90
C VAL A 309 -13.74 -20.77 9.12
N TRP A 310 -13.60 -19.81 8.19
CA TRP A 310 -12.51 -18.81 8.25
C TRP A 310 -12.80 -17.39 7.76
N HIS A 311 -14.06 -17.01 7.57
CA HIS A 311 -14.36 -15.62 7.24
C HIS A 311 -14.50 -14.80 8.52
N GLY A 312 -13.85 -13.63 8.57
CA GLY A 312 -14.10 -12.58 9.55
C GLY A 312 -15.55 -12.10 9.45
N ASN A 313 -16.46 -12.94 9.91
CA ASN A 313 -17.89 -12.74 9.92
C ASN A 313 -18.13 -11.69 10.99
N PHE A 314 -18.40 -10.45 10.58
CA PHE A 314 -18.72 -9.35 11.50
C PHE A 314 -20.14 -9.50 12.11
N GLY A 315 -20.64 -10.73 12.22
CA GLY A 315 -22.05 -11.03 12.44
C GLY A 315 -22.89 -10.76 11.19
N GLY A 316 -24.03 -11.47 11.07
CA GLY A 316 -25.08 -11.17 10.09
C GLY A 316 -24.59 -11.05 8.65
N GLY A 317 -24.13 -12.13 8.01
CA GLY A 317 -23.97 -12.20 6.53
C GLY A 317 -23.11 -11.13 5.84
N SER A 318 -22.25 -10.44 6.58
CA SER A 318 -21.39 -9.35 6.10
C SER A 318 -19.94 -9.81 6.00
N TYR A 319 -19.40 -9.78 4.79
CA TYR A 319 -18.05 -10.22 4.49
C TYR A 319 -17.16 -9.05 4.11
N MET A 320 -15.90 -9.13 4.54
CA MET A 320 -14.84 -8.25 4.09
C MET A 320 -13.63 -9.11 3.74
N THR A 321 -12.94 -8.76 2.66
CA THR A 321 -11.68 -9.40 2.30
C THR A 321 -10.65 -8.36 1.90
N LEU A 322 -9.39 -8.70 2.09
CA LEU A 322 -8.27 -7.83 1.75
C LEU A 322 -7.89 -8.03 0.28
N ALA A 323 -7.63 -6.94 -0.42
CA ALA A 323 -7.30 -6.91 -1.84
C ALA A 323 -6.08 -7.79 -2.21
N ASN A 324 -5.17 -8.03 -1.26
CA ASN A 324 -3.95 -8.81 -1.46
C ASN A 324 -4.11 -10.31 -1.18
N THR A 325 -5.33 -10.80 -0.95
CA THR A 325 -5.61 -12.20 -0.60
C THR A 325 -6.25 -12.97 -1.74
N ARG A 326 -6.13 -14.30 -1.71
CA ARG A 326 -6.75 -15.21 -2.68
C ARG A 326 -8.28 -15.07 -2.67
N ASP A 327 -8.89 -14.78 -1.52
CA ASP A 327 -10.33 -14.61 -1.42
C ASP A 327 -10.84 -13.43 -2.25
N ALA A 328 -10.10 -12.33 -2.33
CA ALA A 328 -10.47 -11.21 -3.19
C ALA A 328 -10.58 -11.61 -4.67
N PHE A 329 -9.66 -12.44 -5.18
CA PHE A 329 -9.75 -12.99 -6.53
C PHE A 329 -10.99 -13.88 -6.71
N ARG A 330 -11.29 -14.71 -5.70
CA ARG A 330 -12.45 -15.61 -5.69
C ARG A 330 -13.76 -14.80 -5.76
N PHE A 331 -13.90 -13.79 -4.91
CA PHE A 331 -15.07 -12.93 -4.85
C PHE A 331 -15.26 -12.14 -6.15
N ILE A 332 -14.21 -11.52 -6.69
CA ILE A 332 -14.31 -10.79 -7.97
C ILE A 332 -14.76 -11.73 -9.09
N SER A 333 -14.18 -12.93 -9.17
CA SER A 333 -14.55 -13.88 -10.23
C SER A 333 -15.99 -14.35 -10.10
N ALA A 334 -16.45 -14.67 -8.89
CA ALA A 334 -17.79 -15.21 -8.66
C ALA A 334 -18.89 -14.14 -8.81
N LEU A 335 -18.62 -12.91 -8.35
CA LEU A 335 -19.59 -11.83 -8.29
C LEU A 335 -19.57 -10.92 -9.51
N ARG A 336 -18.74 -11.22 -10.51
CA ARG A 336 -18.68 -10.42 -11.75
C ARG A 336 -20.04 -10.28 -12.41
N THR A 337 -20.78 -11.38 -12.58
CA THR A 337 -22.12 -11.35 -13.18
C THR A 337 -23.13 -10.59 -12.32
N VAL A 338 -23.09 -10.79 -10.99
CA VAL A 338 -23.96 -10.11 -10.02
C VAL A 338 -23.75 -8.60 -10.06
N ALA A 339 -22.49 -8.16 -10.09
CA ALA A 339 -22.10 -6.76 -10.18
C ALA A 339 -22.15 -6.20 -11.62
N LYS A 340 -22.69 -6.95 -12.59
CA LYS A 340 -22.74 -6.55 -14.02
C LYS A 340 -21.38 -6.13 -14.58
N ASP A 341 -20.32 -6.78 -14.11
CA ASP A 341 -18.92 -6.51 -14.44
C ASP A 341 -18.52 -5.03 -14.28
N THR A 342 -19.16 -4.35 -13.34
CA THR A 342 -19.02 -2.92 -13.09
C THR A 342 -18.57 -2.68 -11.66
N ALA A 343 -17.55 -1.83 -11.49
CA ALA A 343 -17.10 -1.40 -10.18
C ALA A 343 -18.21 -0.62 -9.46
N SER A 344 -18.29 -0.78 -8.14
CA SER A 344 -19.25 -0.02 -7.31
C SER A 344 -18.80 1.42 -7.07
N GLY A 345 -17.54 1.73 -7.35
CA GLY A 345 -16.94 3.04 -7.11
C GLY A 345 -15.44 3.02 -7.39
N GLN A 346 -14.76 4.12 -7.08
CA GLN A 346 -13.31 4.25 -7.13
C GLN A 346 -12.81 4.99 -5.89
N ARG A 347 -11.55 4.76 -5.51
CA ARG A 347 -10.87 5.54 -4.46
C ARG A 347 -9.40 5.70 -4.81
N GLN A 348 -8.87 6.90 -4.58
CA GLN A 348 -7.46 7.18 -4.75
C GLN A 348 -6.65 6.68 -3.55
N TYR A 349 -5.49 6.10 -3.82
CA TYR A 349 -4.54 5.62 -2.83
C TYR A 349 -3.15 6.12 -3.15
N TRP A 350 -2.39 6.41 -2.09
CA TRP A 350 -0.95 6.52 -2.16
C TRP A 350 -0.40 5.74 -0.97
N GLY A 351 0.13 4.54 -1.23
CA GLY A 351 0.62 3.72 -0.14
C GLY A 351 1.25 2.42 -0.58
N ILE A 352 2.09 1.90 0.30
CA ILE A 352 2.90 0.69 0.11
C ILE A 352 3.02 -0.03 1.44
N GLN A 353 3.39 -1.29 1.33
CA GLN A 353 3.66 -2.14 2.46
C GLN A 353 4.71 -3.18 2.10
N SER A 354 5.37 -3.75 3.11
CA SER A 354 6.15 -4.97 2.97
C SER A 354 5.57 -6.04 3.88
N SER A 355 5.85 -7.29 3.54
CA SER A 355 5.59 -8.38 4.46
C SER A 355 6.70 -9.42 4.40
N LYS A 356 7.24 -9.79 5.57
CA LYS A 356 8.29 -10.82 5.68
C LYS A 356 7.89 -12.12 4.98
N TRP A 357 6.63 -12.53 5.11
CA TRP A 357 6.12 -13.77 4.52
C TRP A 357 5.98 -13.69 3.00
N ALA A 358 5.73 -12.51 2.45
CA ALA A 358 5.44 -12.31 1.03
C ALA A 358 6.71 -12.10 0.17
N SER A 359 7.88 -12.00 0.78
CA SER A 359 9.16 -11.60 0.14
C SER A 359 10.02 -12.73 -0.45
N GLN A 360 9.49 -13.96 -0.58
CA GLN A 360 10.32 -15.17 -0.76
C GLN A 360 10.81 -15.49 -2.19
N VAL A 361 10.52 -14.68 -3.20
CA VAL A 361 11.05 -14.97 -4.55
C VAL A 361 12.56 -14.78 -4.55
N GLY A 362 13.29 -15.82 -4.95
CA GLY A 362 14.69 -15.71 -5.32
C GLY A 362 15.68 -15.59 -4.17
N GLN A 363 15.48 -16.24 -3.01
CA GLN A 363 16.41 -16.23 -1.85
C GLN A 363 17.92 -16.34 -2.18
N ARG A 364 18.30 -16.89 -3.35
CA ARG A 364 19.71 -16.92 -3.81
C ARG A 364 20.26 -15.57 -4.28
N CYS A 365 19.39 -14.67 -4.74
CA CYS A 365 19.71 -13.37 -5.31
C CYS A 365 19.54 -12.21 -4.32
N PHE A 366 19.15 -12.53 -3.10
CA PHE A 366 18.91 -11.60 -2.00
C PHE A 366 19.58 -12.18 -0.77
N SER A 367 20.61 -11.52 -0.23
CA SER A 367 21.05 -11.87 1.12
C SER A 367 20.14 -11.20 2.14
N LYS A 368 20.04 -11.80 3.34
CA LYS A 368 19.51 -11.09 4.50
C LYS A 368 20.29 -9.76 4.67
N ASN A 369 19.59 -8.70 5.05
CA ASN A 369 20.15 -7.38 5.39
C ASN A 369 20.78 -6.59 4.23
N GLN A 370 20.30 -6.78 3.00
CA GLN A 370 20.66 -5.94 1.84
C GLN A 370 19.66 -4.81 1.55
N GLY A 371 18.79 -4.50 2.51
CA GLY A 371 17.77 -3.47 2.39
C GLY A 371 16.68 -3.79 1.36
N LEU A 372 16.04 -2.74 0.87
CA LEU A 372 14.93 -2.82 -0.08
C LEU A 372 15.38 -3.28 -1.47
N VAL A 373 14.71 -4.30 -1.99
CA VAL A 373 14.98 -4.95 -3.28
C VAL A 373 14.23 -4.30 -4.42
N GLY A 374 12.96 -4.02 -4.21
CA GLY A 374 12.03 -3.69 -5.27
C GLY A 374 10.65 -3.32 -4.75
N LEU A 375 9.85 -2.77 -5.65
CA LEU A 375 8.51 -2.26 -5.42
C LEU A 375 7.60 -2.72 -6.57
N VAL A 376 6.44 -3.28 -6.24
CA VAL A 376 5.39 -3.62 -7.20
C VAL A 376 4.08 -2.92 -6.86
N THR A 377 3.55 -2.13 -7.79
CA THR A 377 2.28 -1.43 -7.54
C THR A 377 1.30 -1.61 -8.67
N THR A 378 0.01 -1.54 -8.32
CA THR A 378 -1.10 -1.68 -9.28
C THR A 378 -2.35 -1.00 -8.76
N ASN A 379 -3.28 -0.67 -9.65
CA ASN A 379 -4.60 -0.15 -9.31
C ASN A 379 -5.72 -1.19 -9.33
N SER A 380 -5.42 -2.48 -9.47
CA SER A 380 -6.42 -3.55 -9.56
C SER A 380 -7.28 -3.70 -8.28
N MET A 381 -8.51 -4.22 -8.37
CA MET A 381 -9.32 -4.47 -7.17
C MET A 381 -8.69 -5.52 -6.25
N ALA A 382 -8.12 -6.58 -6.84
CA ALA A 382 -7.32 -7.57 -6.14
C ALA A 382 -5.95 -7.74 -6.81
N TYR A 383 -4.95 -8.10 -6.04
CA TYR A 383 -3.58 -8.30 -6.50
C TYR A 383 -2.88 -9.38 -5.68
N GLN A 384 -1.84 -9.98 -6.26
CA GLN A 384 -0.98 -10.92 -5.54
C GLN A 384 -0.28 -10.20 -4.39
N GLY A 385 -0.58 -10.55 -3.14
CA GLY A 385 0.14 -10.02 -1.98
C GLY A 385 1.62 -10.41 -2.03
N GLY A 386 2.50 -9.42 -2.13
CA GLY A 386 3.94 -9.65 -2.20
C GLY A 386 4.53 -9.47 -3.59
N VAL A 387 5.42 -10.41 -3.94
CA VAL A 387 6.41 -10.23 -5.00
C VAL A 387 6.07 -11.07 -6.22
N PRO A 388 6.40 -10.64 -7.44
CA PRO A 388 6.15 -11.42 -8.64
C PRO A 388 6.86 -12.77 -8.61
N THR A 389 6.13 -13.84 -8.90
CA THR A 389 6.65 -15.21 -8.91
C THR A 389 7.51 -15.45 -10.15
N PHE A 390 8.79 -15.74 -9.97
CA PHE A 390 9.67 -16.11 -11.08
C PHE A 390 9.44 -17.57 -11.50
N ARG A 391 8.90 -17.78 -12.70
CA ARG A 391 8.62 -19.10 -13.27
C ARG A 391 8.79 -19.06 -14.79
N ASN A 392 9.45 -20.07 -15.36
CA ASN A 392 9.64 -20.24 -16.81
C ASN A 392 10.29 -19.03 -17.51
N GLY A 393 11.17 -18.30 -16.81
CA GLY A 393 11.83 -17.10 -17.36
C GLY A 393 10.98 -15.83 -17.33
N PHE A 394 9.83 -15.85 -16.65
CA PHE A 394 8.95 -14.71 -16.45
C PHE A 394 8.79 -14.39 -14.97
N LEU A 395 8.70 -13.11 -14.63
CA LEU A 395 8.14 -12.63 -13.37
C LEU A 395 6.62 -12.50 -13.58
N ASN A 396 5.85 -13.28 -12.81
CA ASN A 396 4.40 -13.36 -12.92
C ASN A 396 3.74 -12.65 -11.74
N TYR A 397 2.79 -11.78 -12.00
CA TYR A 397 2.04 -11.07 -10.98
C TYR A 397 0.54 -11.10 -11.28
N GLU A 398 -0.25 -11.59 -10.34
CA GLU A 398 -1.70 -11.74 -10.54
C GLU A 398 -2.44 -10.45 -10.16
N VAL A 399 -3.40 -10.07 -11.01
CA VAL A 399 -4.29 -8.93 -10.79
C VAL A 399 -5.71 -9.28 -11.20
N ALA A 400 -6.70 -8.72 -10.51
CA ALA A 400 -8.11 -8.86 -10.87
C ALA A 400 -8.91 -7.58 -10.62
N GLY A 401 -9.95 -7.40 -11.43
CA GLY A 401 -10.91 -6.32 -11.32
C GLY A 401 -12.14 -6.54 -12.21
N MET A 402 -13.07 -5.60 -12.12
CA MET A 402 -14.21 -5.47 -13.03
C MET A 402 -13.80 -4.74 -14.31
N HIS A 403 -14.48 -5.02 -15.43
CA HIS A 403 -14.15 -4.41 -16.72
C HIS A 403 -14.59 -2.95 -16.84
N TYR A 404 -15.63 -2.55 -16.12
CA TYR A 404 -16.23 -1.21 -16.24
C TYR A 404 -16.19 -0.43 -14.93
N LEU A 405 -16.13 0.89 -15.08
CA LEU A 405 -16.33 1.87 -14.01
C LEU A 405 -17.82 2.19 -13.87
N PRO A 406 -18.25 2.83 -12.76
CA PRO A 406 -19.67 3.16 -12.55
C PRO A 406 -20.30 4.01 -13.66
N ASN A 407 -19.50 4.81 -14.36
CA ASN A 407 -19.92 5.64 -15.49
C ASN A 407 -20.00 4.87 -16.83
N GLY A 408 -19.73 3.56 -16.85
CA GLY A 408 -19.72 2.72 -18.05
C GLY A 408 -18.42 2.73 -18.86
N GLU A 409 -17.44 3.55 -18.47
CA GLU A 409 -16.12 3.54 -19.11
C GLU A 409 -15.34 2.27 -18.77
N LYS A 410 -14.37 1.91 -19.62
CA LYS A 410 -13.48 0.78 -19.34
C LYS A 410 -12.60 1.09 -18.14
N ALA A 411 -12.59 0.19 -17.16
CA ALA A 411 -11.63 0.21 -16.08
C ALA A 411 -10.25 -0.22 -16.62
N LEU A 412 -9.31 0.73 -16.65
CA LEU A 412 -7.97 0.51 -17.17
C LEU A 412 -6.97 0.26 -16.03
N GLY A 413 -6.16 -0.77 -16.22
CA GLY A 413 -5.16 -1.24 -15.30
C GLY A 413 -3.83 -0.53 -15.44
N THR A 414 -3.17 -0.34 -14.31
CA THR A 414 -1.78 0.08 -14.18
C THR A 414 -1.01 -0.99 -13.41
N TYR A 415 0.22 -1.21 -13.85
CA TYR A 415 1.18 -2.07 -13.19
C TYR A 415 2.55 -1.42 -13.30
N ASP A 416 3.22 -1.27 -12.17
CA ASP A 416 4.58 -0.77 -12.07
C ASP A 416 5.44 -1.77 -11.31
N LEU A 417 6.64 -2.02 -11.82
CA LEU A 417 7.65 -2.86 -11.21
C LEU A 417 8.98 -2.12 -11.25
N THR A 418 9.46 -1.74 -10.08
CA THR A 418 10.78 -1.12 -9.89
C THR A 418 11.64 -2.06 -9.06
N MET A 419 12.86 -2.38 -9.49
CA MET A 419 13.75 -3.25 -8.74
C MET A 419 15.21 -2.89 -8.93
N ARG A 420 16.06 -3.27 -7.98
CA ARG A 420 17.50 -3.10 -8.13
C ARG A 420 18.01 -3.85 -9.36
N SER A 421 18.90 -3.18 -10.06
CA SER A 421 19.51 -3.64 -11.31
C SER A 421 20.34 -4.92 -11.15
N ASP A 422 21.06 -5.06 -10.05
CA ASP A 422 21.88 -6.25 -9.75
C ASP A 422 21.02 -7.47 -9.40
N VAL A 423 19.90 -7.24 -8.71
CA VAL A 423 18.86 -8.23 -8.45
C VAL A 423 18.29 -8.77 -9.76
N ALA A 424 17.87 -7.89 -10.67
CA ALA A 424 17.34 -8.28 -11.97
C ALA A 424 18.35 -9.16 -12.73
N ARG A 425 19.64 -8.79 -12.65
CA ARG A 425 20.72 -9.56 -13.27
C ARG A 425 20.93 -10.91 -12.61
N CYS A 426 20.84 -11.00 -11.29
CA CYS A 426 20.97 -12.27 -10.60
C CYS A 426 19.84 -13.24 -10.96
N ILE A 427 18.58 -12.79 -10.94
CA ILE A 427 17.41 -13.63 -11.26
C ILE A 427 17.54 -14.23 -12.66
N TYR A 428 18.01 -13.43 -13.62
CA TYR A 428 18.09 -13.82 -15.04
C TYR A 428 19.48 -14.31 -15.49
N GLY A 429 20.48 -14.34 -14.60
CA GLY A 429 21.86 -14.70 -14.95
C GLY A 429 22.53 -13.75 -15.94
N PHE A 430 22.16 -12.47 -15.92
CA PHE A 430 22.66 -11.45 -16.84
C PHE A 430 24.02 -10.88 -16.42
N SER A 431 24.76 -10.37 -17.41
CA SER A 431 25.98 -9.58 -17.19
C SER A 431 25.65 -8.14 -16.81
N ARG A 432 26.68 -7.30 -16.66
CA ARG A 432 26.53 -5.85 -16.41
C ARG A 432 26.01 -5.04 -17.61
N ALA A 433 25.82 -5.64 -18.79
CA ALA A 433 25.30 -4.92 -19.96
C ALA A 433 23.88 -4.35 -19.74
N PRO A 434 23.42 -3.39 -20.57
CA PRO A 434 22.06 -2.85 -20.46
C PRO A 434 20.99 -3.93 -20.61
N ILE A 435 19.95 -3.86 -19.77
CA ILE A 435 18.80 -4.77 -19.81
C ILE A 435 17.71 -4.16 -20.69
N SER A 436 17.08 -5.00 -21.51
CA SER A 436 15.80 -4.69 -22.16
C SER A 436 14.72 -5.59 -21.55
N ALA A 437 13.46 -5.22 -21.67
CA ALA A 437 12.36 -6.03 -21.15
C ALA A 437 11.18 -6.01 -22.10
N THR A 438 10.41 -7.08 -22.04
CA THR A 438 9.10 -7.16 -22.66
C THR A 438 8.10 -7.44 -21.56
N VAL A 439 7.04 -6.64 -21.50
CA VAL A 439 5.93 -6.86 -20.58
C VAL A 439 4.75 -7.33 -21.41
N THR A 440 4.19 -8.48 -21.03
CA THR A 440 3.00 -9.07 -21.66
C THR A 440 1.93 -9.24 -20.61
N VAL A 441 0.76 -8.65 -20.83
CA VAL A 441 -0.41 -8.84 -19.96
C VAL A 441 -1.27 -9.92 -20.59
N THR A 442 -1.24 -11.11 -19.99
CA THR A 442 -1.99 -12.28 -20.48
C THR A 442 -3.24 -12.49 -19.63
N GLY A 443 -4.38 -12.68 -20.30
CA GLY A 443 -5.66 -13.03 -19.69
C GLY A 443 -6.37 -14.11 -20.52
N SER A 444 -7.44 -14.69 -19.96
CA SER A 444 -8.20 -15.81 -20.54
C SER A 444 -9.06 -15.45 -21.77
N GLY A 445 -8.63 -14.52 -22.64
CA GLY A 445 -9.44 -14.15 -23.80
C GLY A 445 -8.76 -13.27 -24.85
N ASP A 446 -7.94 -12.28 -24.48
CA ASP A 446 -7.26 -11.41 -25.46
C ASP A 446 -5.96 -10.81 -24.89
N SER A 447 -4.94 -10.69 -25.74
CA SER A 447 -3.75 -9.89 -25.46
C SER A 447 -4.14 -8.42 -25.44
N SER A 448 -4.12 -7.83 -24.25
CA SER A 448 -4.42 -6.41 -24.08
C SER A 448 -3.24 -5.55 -24.53
N VAL A 449 -3.50 -4.53 -25.35
CA VAL A 449 -2.51 -3.49 -25.65
C VAL A 449 -2.20 -2.75 -24.35
N ALA A 450 -0.94 -2.80 -23.91
CA ALA A 450 -0.44 -2.02 -22.79
C ALA A 450 0.73 -1.18 -23.27
N THR A 451 0.76 0.11 -22.92
CA THR A 451 1.97 0.91 -23.09
C THR A 451 3.02 0.37 -22.14
N THR A 452 4.18 -0.02 -22.67
CA THR A 452 5.28 -0.55 -21.86
C THR A 452 6.40 0.49 -21.76
N VAL A 453 6.83 0.78 -20.53
CA VAL A 453 8.00 1.61 -20.27
C VAL A 453 9.05 0.72 -19.66
N VAL A 454 10.27 0.77 -20.20
CA VAL A 454 11.42 0.04 -19.68
C VAL A 454 12.59 1.01 -19.60
N GLY A 455 13.14 1.19 -18.40
CA GLY A 455 14.29 2.06 -18.19
C GLY A 455 15.16 1.55 -17.07
N GLU A 456 16.47 1.77 -17.19
CA GLU A 456 17.44 1.52 -16.13
C GLU A 456 18.13 2.85 -15.79
N ARG A 457 18.03 3.30 -14.55
CA ARG A 457 18.65 4.54 -14.07
C ARG A 457 19.09 4.38 -12.62
N ASN A 458 20.29 4.88 -12.30
CA ASN A 458 20.82 4.89 -10.92
C ASN A 458 20.83 3.52 -10.22
N GLY A 459 21.05 2.43 -10.98
CA GLY A 459 21.04 1.07 -10.41
C GLY A 459 19.64 0.52 -10.13
N TRP A 460 18.59 1.13 -10.67
CA TRP A 460 17.22 0.65 -10.61
C TRP A 460 16.66 0.43 -12.01
N LEU A 461 16.07 -0.75 -12.21
CA LEU A 461 15.25 -1.10 -13.36
C LEU A 461 13.80 -0.70 -13.05
N LYS A 462 13.18 0.03 -13.97
CA LYS A 462 11.76 0.39 -13.93
C LYS A 462 11.04 -0.20 -15.13
N LEU A 463 9.89 -0.77 -14.86
CA LEU A 463 8.99 -1.39 -15.81
C LEU A 463 7.57 -0.92 -15.53
N ALA A 464 6.83 -0.60 -16.57
CA ALA A 464 5.42 -0.28 -16.44
C ALA A 464 4.59 -0.93 -17.54
N ALA A 465 3.34 -1.23 -17.24
CA ALA A 465 2.30 -1.62 -18.20
C ALA A 465 1.01 -0.88 -17.85
N TYR A 466 0.54 -0.03 -18.77
CA TYR A 466 -0.65 0.80 -18.57
C TYR A 466 -1.69 0.58 -19.65
N GLY A 467 -2.96 0.75 -19.28
CA GLY A 467 -4.08 0.76 -20.23
C GLY A 467 -4.68 -0.62 -20.51
N PHE A 468 -4.30 -1.65 -19.74
CA PHE A 468 -4.87 -2.97 -19.95
C PHE A 468 -6.27 -3.08 -19.32
N THR A 469 -7.22 -3.73 -19.98
CA THR A 469 -8.54 -3.96 -19.36
C THR A 469 -8.42 -4.96 -18.20
N PHE A 470 -9.27 -4.87 -17.19
CA PHE A 470 -9.28 -5.88 -16.14
C PHE A 470 -10.11 -7.11 -16.51
N SER A 471 -9.57 -8.28 -16.20
CA SER A 471 -10.30 -9.51 -15.92
C SER A 471 -9.48 -10.23 -14.84
N GLN A 472 -9.56 -11.54 -14.65
CA GLN A 472 -8.50 -12.22 -13.91
C GLN A 472 -7.29 -12.39 -14.85
N LYS A 473 -6.21 -11.65 -14.59
CA LYS A 473 -5.05 -11.58 -15.48
C LYS A 473 -3.75 -11.88 -14.74
N THR A 474 -2.78 -12.38 -15.51
CA THR A 474 -1.38 -12.47 -15.08
C THR A 474 -0.56 -11.48 -15.88
N VAL A 475 0.11 -10.56 -15.19
CA VAL A 475 1.14 -9.72 -15.78
C VAL A 475 2.42 -10.53 -15.82
N GLN A 476 2.92 -10.80 -17.02
CA GLN A 476 4.15 -11.53 -17.25
C GLN A 476 5.23 -10.58 -17.75
N VAL A 477 6.32 -10.47 -17.00
CA VAL A 477 7.48 -9.67 -17.36
C VAL A 477 8.62 -10.60 -17.73
N ARG A 478 9.21 -10.41 -18.92
CA ARG A 478 10.44 -11.09 -19.34
C ARG A 478 11.54 -10.08 -19.57
N LEU A 479 12.62 -10.21 -18.82
CA LEU A 479 13.84 -9.45 -19.09
C LEU A 479 14.67 -10.15 -20.17
N THR A 480 15.36 -9.36 -20.99
CA THR A 480 16.30 -9.81 -22.02
C THR A 480 17.56 -8.94 -22.01
N GLN A 481 18.69 -9.49 -22.45
CA GLN A 481 19.94 -8.75 -22.56
C GLN A 481 20.65 -9.16 -23.85
N LYS A 482 21.24 -8.19 -24.55
CA LYS A 482 22.05 -8.47 -25.75
C LYS A 482 23.23 -9.37 -25.36
N ARG A 483 23.53 -10.37 -26.19
CA ARG A 483 24.71 -11.21 -26.01
C ARG A 483 25.96 -10.36 -26.21
N THR A 484 26.95 -10.56 -25.35
CA THR A 484 28.27 -9.92 -25.45
C THR A 484 29.33 -10.97 -25.77
N THR A 485 30.37 -10.53 -26.48
CA THR A 485 31.50 -11.40 -26.87
C THR A 485 32.69 -11.10 -25.98
N LEU A 486 33.18 -12.13 -25.27
CA LEU A 486 34.40 -12.09 -24.48
C LEU A 486 35.53 -12.76 -25.26
N ILE A 487 36.72 -12.17 -25.24
CA ILE A 487 37.94 -12.81 -25.73
C ILE A 487 38.70 -13.36 -24.54
N CYS A 488 39.01 -14.65 -24.59
CA CYS A 488 39.74 -15.38 -23.57
C CYS A 488 41.10 -15.81 -24.12
N VAL A 489 42.16 -15.65 -23.32
CA VAL A 489 43.52 -16.09 -23.62
C VAL A 489 43.84 -17.33 -22.78
N SER A 490 44.48 -18.34 -23.37
CA SER A 490 44.89 -19.52 -22.61
C SER A 490 45.99 -19.18 -21.60
N LEU A 491 45.90 -19.77 -20.41
CA LEU A 491 46.90 -19.61 -19.34
C LEU A 491 48.23 -20.30 -19.69
N THR A 492 48.20 -21.35 -20.51
CA THR A 492 49.39 -22.14 -20.89
C THR A 492 49.96 -21.75 -22.25
N ASN A 493 49.19 -21.08 -23.09
CA ASN A 493 49.66 -20.58 -24.40
C ASN A 493 49.02 -19.23 -24.75
N PRO A 494 49.71 -18.10 -24.55
CA PRO A 494 49.19 -16.76 -24.81
C PRO A 494 48.73 -16.50 -26.26
N ALA A 495 49.17 -17.28 -27.24
CA ALA A 495 48.70 -17.16 -28.63
C ALA A 495 47.33 -17.83 -28.87
N LYS A 496 46.91 -18.74 -27.99
CA LYS A 496 45.63 -19.45 -28.10
C LYS A 496 44.49 -18.59 -27.54
N LEU A 497 43.71 -18.00 -28.45
CA LEU A 497 42.53 -17.21 -28.14
C LEU A 497 41.23 -18.00 -28.31
N LYS A 498 40.23 -17.72 -27.47
CA LYS A 498 38.87 -18.24 -27.62
C LYS A 498 37.86 -17.11 -27.48
N ARG A 499 36.97 -16.98 -28.47
CA ARG A 499 35.84 -16.04 -28.43
C ARG A 499 34.64 -16.77 -27.82
N VAL A 500 34.03 -16.16 -26.80
CA VAL A 500 32.86 -16.69 -26.11
C VAL A 500 31.75 -15.66 -26.22
N THR A 501 30.69 -15.98 -26.97
CA THR A 501 29.51 -15.11 -27.11
C THR A 501 28.36 -15.69 -26.31
N ALA A 502 27.94 -14.99 -25.26
CA ALA A 502 26.84 -15.39 -24.40
C ALA A 502 26.21 -14.17 -23.73
N ILE A 503 25.14 -14.37 -22.96
CA ILE A 503 24.51 -13.29 -22.16
C ILE A 503 25.44 -12.84 -21.01
N SER A 504 26.10 -13.80 -20.35
CA SER A 504 27.16 -13.57 -19.38
C SER A 504 28.36 -14.46 -19.70
N PRO A 505 29.17 -14.12 -20.72
CA PRO A 505 30.27 -14.97 -21.16
C PRO A 505 31.33 -15.11 -20.05
N LYS A 506 31.71 -16.35 -19.75
CA LYS A 506 32.83 -16.69 -18.86
C LYS A 506 33.91 -17.40 -19.66
N CYS A 507 35.17 -17.16 -19.31
CA CYS A 507 36.26 -17.93 -19.91
C CYS A 507 36.18 -19.39 -19.42
N PRO A 508 36.36 -20.37 -20.31
CA PRO A 508 36.43 -21.77 -19.91
C PRO A 508 37.67 -22.05 -19.07
N ASN A 509 37.69 -23.18 -18.37
CA ASN A 509 38.83 -23.62 -17.57
C ASN A 509 40.14 -23.54 -18.37
N ASN A 510 41.22 -23.08 -17.72
CA ASN A 510 42.54 -22.81 -18.31
C ASN A 510 42.62 -21.61 -19.27
N PHE A 511 41.62 -20.73 -19.27
CA PHE A 511 41.67 -19.44 -19.95
C PHE A 511 41.37 -18.29 -18.99
N ARG A 512 42.03 -17.15 -19.18
CA ARG A 512 41.67 -15.88 -18.51
C ARG A 512 41.12 -14.89 -19.52
N ARG A 513 40.38 -13.89 -19.03
CA ARG A 513 39.96 -12.76 -19.86
C ARG A 513 41.21 -12.09 -20.46
N ARG A 514 41.18 -11.87 -21.77
CA ARG A 514 42.25 -11.16 -22.47
C ARG A 514 42.36 -9.73 -21.98
#